data_AF-A0A0R2G119-F1
#
_entry.id   AF-A0A0R2G119-F1
#
_cell.length_a   1.000
_cell.length_b   1.000
_cell.length_c   1.000
_cell.angle_alpha   90.00
_cell.angle_beta   90.00
_cell.angle_gamma   90.00
#
_symmetry.space_group_name_H-M   'P 1'
#
loop_
_entity.id
_entity.type
_entity.pdbx_description
1 polymer ?
#
loop_
_entity_poly.entity_id
_entity_poly.type
_entity_poly.pdbx_seq_one_letter_code
_entity_poly.pdbx_strand_id
1 'polypeptide(L)' 'MGNANPNERVVITYAAKRSVSKQELGNIELLLFQANFITRCPNRIEDRFVNFTPGALTPDGIVLARKLSNGDCSSLIIAL' A
#
# COMPACT_ATOMS: atom_id res chain seq x y z
N MET A 1 -5.19 -1.51 -23.65
CA MET A 1 -4.47 -2.06 -22.48
C MET A 1 -5.10 -1.46 -21.25
N GLY A 2 -5.96 -2.20 -20.54
CA GLY A 2 -6.67 -1.68 -19.38
C GLY A 2 -5.73 -1.54 -18.20
N ASN A 3 -5.58 -0.33 -17.66
CA ASN A 3 -4.98 -0.11 -16.34
C ASN A 3 -5.86 -0.79 -15.29
N ALA A 4 -5.64 -2.06 -15.04
CA ALA A 4 -6.28 -2.80 -13.97
C ALA A 4 -5.62 -2.39 -12.65
N ASN A 5 -5.92 -1.17 -12.20
CA ASN A 5 -5.67 -0.81 -10.81
C ASN A 5 -6.34 -1.89 -9.95
N PRO A 6 -5.62 -2.49 -8.98
CA PRO A 6 -6.19 -3.53 -8.13
C PRO A 6 -7.49 -3.01 -7.52
N ASN A 7 -8.59 -3.70 -7.77
CA ASN A 7 -9.82 -3.39 -7.07
C ASN A 7 -9.66 -3.76 -5.59
N GLU A 8 -10.40 -3.10 -4.71
CA GLU A 8 -10.30 -3.30 -3.26
C GLU A 8 -10.36 -4.78 -2.86
N ARG A 9 -11.21 -5.56 -3.53
CA ARG A 9 -11.35 -7.00 -3.29
C ARG A 9 -10.04 -7.76 -3.53
N VAL A 10 -9.28 -7.43 -4.57
CA VAL A 10 -7.97 -8.04 -4.86
C VAL A 10 -6.98 -7.71 -3.76
N VAL A 11 -6.93 -6.45 -3.30
CA VAL A 11 -6.03 -6.00 -2.23
C VAL A 11 -6.34 -6.73 -0.92
N ILE A 12 -7.62 -6.78 -0.52
CA ILE A 12 -8.07 -7.49 0.68
C ILE A 12 -7.75 -9.00 0.57
N THR A 13 -7.99 -9.61 -0.59
CA THR A 13 -7.73 -11.04 -0.80
C THR A 13 -6.23 -11.35 -0.70
N TYR A 14 -5.38 -10.48 -1.25
CA TYR A 14 -3.94 -10.62 -1.15
C TYR A 14 -3.44 -10.48 0.29
N ALA A 15 -3.92 -9.46 1.01
CA ALA A 15 -3.60 -9.25 2.42
C ALA A 15 -3.98 -10.48 3.27
N ALA A 16 -5.19 -11.02 3.08
CA ALA A 16 -5.65 -12.21 3.77
C ALA A 16 -4.75 -13.44 3.51
N LYS A 17 -4.29 -13.64 2.27
CA LYS A 17 -3.33 -14.71 1.92
C LYS A 17 -1.98 -14.57 2.61
N ARG A 18 -1.64 -13.37 3.08
CA ARG A 18 -0.42 -13.05 3.82
C ARG A 18 -0.65 -12.95 5.34
N SER A 19 -1.82 -13.36 5.83
CA SER A 19 -2.24 -13.21 7.22
C SER A 19 -2.24 -11.75 7.72
N VAL A 20 -2.44 -10.80 6.82
CA VAL A 20 -2.58 -9.37 7.14
C VAL A 20 -4.07 -9.06 7.28
N SER A 21 -4.46 -8.55 8.46
CA SER A 21 -5.83 -8.11 8.74
C SER A 21 -6.18 -6.82 7.98
N LYS A 22 -7.48 -6.51 7.88
CA LYS A 22 -7.94 -5.24 7.28
C LYS A 22 -7.44 -4.01 8.05
N GLN A 23 -7.31 -4.12 9.38
CA GLN A 23 -6.77 -3.06 10.23
C GLN A 23 -5.32 -2.78 9.86
N GLU A 24 -4.50 -3.82 9.79
CA GLU A 24 -3.08 -3.73 9.44
C GLU A 24 -2.90 -3.23 8.00
N LEU A 25 -3.71 -3.72 7.06
CA LEU A 25 -3.69 -3.24 5.68
C LEU A 25 -3.94 -1.73 5.60
N GLY A 26 -4.90 -1.21 6.36
CA GLY A 26 -5.19 0.22 6.37
C GLY A 26 -4.11 1.06 7.05
N ASN A 27 -3.50 0.54 8.12
CA ASN A 27 -2.33 1.16 8.73
C ASN A 27 -1.15 1.21 7.74
N ILE A 28 -0.90 0.14 6.98
CA ILE A 28 0.14 0.10 5.95
C ILE A 28 -0.14 1.15 4.87
N GLU A 29 -1.37 1.23 4.36
CA GLU A 29 -1.74 2.22 3.34
C GLU A 29 -1.59 3.65 3.88
N LEU A 30 -1.94 3.89 5.15
CA LEU A 30 -1.76 5.19 5.80
C LEU A 30 -0.29 5.57 5.91
N LEU A 31 0.57 4.63 6.33
CA LEU A 31 2.02 4.86 6.42
C LEU A 31 2.64 5.14 5.04
N LEU A 32 2.24 4.40 4.00
CA LEU A 32 2.69 4.63 2.63
C LEU A 32 2.26 6.01 2.12
N PHE A 33 1.07 6.47 2.50
CA PHE A 33 0.59 7.81 2.16
C PHE A 33 1.37 8.89 2.90
N GLN A 34 1.58 8.75 4.21
CA GLN A 34 2.35 9.70 5.02
C GLN A 34 3.82 9.79 4.57
N ALA A 35 4.39 8.68 4.10
CA ALA A 35 5.72 8.62 3.51
C ALA A 35 5.77 9.10 2.04
N ASN A 36 4.66 9.62 1.50
CA ASN A 36 4.56 10.13 0.13
C ASN A 36 4.91 9.10 -0.97
N PHE A 37 4.63 7.81 -0.75
CA PHE A 37 4.83 6.76 -1.75
C PHE A 37 3.59 6.49 -2.61
N ILE A 38 2.41 6.83 -2.08
CA ILE A 38 1.12 6.69 -2.78
C ILE A 38 0.36 8.02 -2.76
N THR A 39 -0.55 8.22 -3.72
CA THR A 39 -1.22 9.52 -3.91
C THR A 39 -2.55 9.66 -3.16
N ARG A 40 -3.12 8.57 -2.64
CA ARG A 40 -4.42 8.62 -1.95
C ARG A 40 -4.31 8.07 -0.52
N CYS A 41 -4.87 8.84 0.41
CA CYS A 41 -5.02 8.44 1.80
C CYS A 41 -6.16 7.41 1.94
N PRO A 42 -5.99 6.33 2.73
CA PRO A 42 -7.07 5.39 2.98
C PRO A 42 -8.20 6.06 3.77
N ASN A 43 -9.44 5.68 3.47
CA ASN A 43 -10.59 6.21 4.23
C ASN A 43 -10.76 5.44 5.54
N ARG A 44 -10.96 6.17 6.62
CA ARG A 44 -11.31 5.60 7.93
C ARG A 44 -12.69 6.08 8.33
N ILE A 45 -13.59 5.14 8.60
CA ILE A 45 -14.91 5.41 9.18
C ILE A 45 -14.88 4.79 10.58
N GLU A 46 -15.08 5.64 11.60
CA GLU A 46 -14.92 5.25 13.00
C GLU A 46 -13.53 4.61 13.24
N ASP A 47 -13.48 3.35 13.69
CA ASP A 47 -12.26 2.60 13.95
C ASP A 47 -11.88 1.62 12.83
N ARG A 48 -12.53 1.71 11.66
CA ARG A 48 -12.34 0.77 10.56
C ARG A 48 -11.88 1.47 9.29
N PHE A 49 -10.87 0.88 8.64
CA PHE A 49 -10.48 1.27 7.29
C PHE A 49 -11.45 0.68 6.26
N VAL A 50 -11.83 1.51 5.28
CA VAL A 50 -12.74 1.17 4.20
C VAL A 50 -12.22 1.74 2.88
N ASN A 51 -12.64 1.16 1.75
CA ASN A 51 -12.28 1.63 0.41
C ASN A 51 -10.76 1.70 0.20
N PHE A 52 -10.06 0.57 0.44
CA PHE A 52 -8.61 0.45 0.21
C PHE A 52 -8.30 0.78 -1.25
N THR A 53 -7.80 1.99 -1.49
CA THR A 53 -7.59 2.55 -2.82
C THR A 53 -6.34 3.42 -2.75
N PRO A 54 -5.14 2.85 -2.94
CA PRO A 54 -3.90 3.60 -2.74
C PRO A 54 -3.69 4.71 -3.79
N GLY A 55 -4.56 4.81 -4.81
CA GLY A 55 -4.38 5.73 -5.92
C GLY A 55 -3.27 5.24 -6.83
N ALA A 56 -2.34 6.13 -7.20
CA ALA A 56 -1.15 5.80 -7.98
C ALA A 56 0.10 5.84 -7.09
N LEU A 57 1.17 5.18 -7.54
CA LEU A 57 2.50 5.38 -6.95
C LEU A 57 3.02 6.77 -7.32
N THR A 58 3.64 7.45 -6.36
CA THR A 58 4.45 8.65 -6.62
C THR A 58 5.78 8.26 -7.29
N PRO A 59 6.58 9.22 -7.79
CA PRO A 59 7.93 8.91 -8.28
C PRO A 59 8.78 8.13 -7.26
N ASP A 60 8.73 8.52 -5.98
CA ASP A 60 9.43 7.83 -4.90
C ASP A 60 8.86 6.44 -4.64
N GLY A 61 7.53 6.30 -4.71
CA GLY A 61 6.85 5.01 -4.62
C GLY A 61 7.24 4.04 -5.74
N ILE A 62 7.47 4.54 -6.96
CA ILE A 62 7.96 3.72 -8.09
C ILE A 62 9.39 3.24 -7.81
N VAL A 63 10.26 4.11 -7.30
CA VAL A 63 11.63 3.73 -6.94
C VAL A 63 11.64 2.66 -5.85
N LEU A 64 10.81 2.85 -4.81
CA LEU A 64 10.62 1.87 -3.74
C LEU A 64 10.13 0.52 -4.28
N ALA A 65 9.09 0.52 -5.09
CA ALA A 65 8.53 -0.70 -5.67
C ALA A 65 9.54 -1.47 -6.53
N ARG A 66 10.39 -0.76 -7.30
CA ARG A 66 11.47 -1.37 -8.08
C ARG A 66 12.55 -2.02 -7.21
N LYS A 67 12.93 -1.38 -6.10
CA LYS A 67 13.88 -1.97 -5.14
C LYS A 67 13.33 -3.26 -4.53
N LEU A 68 12.07 -3.22 -4.12
CA LEU A 68 11.35 -4.38 -3.56
C LEU A 68 11.20 -5.52 -4.58
N SER A 69 10.90 -5.23 -5.85
CA SER A 69 10.74 -6.25 -6.89
C SER A 69 12.03 -6.97 -7.24
N ASN A 70 13.17 -6.29 -7.08
CA ASN A 70 14.50 -6.84 -7.40
C ASN A 70 15.13 -7.59 -6.20
N GLY A 71 14.40 -7.73 -5.09
CA GLY A 71 14.89 -8.41 -3.88
C GLY A 71 15.89 -7.60 -3.06
N ASP A 72 16.11 -6.33 -3.39
CA ASP A 72 17.10 -5.47 -2.75
C ASP A 72 16.49 -4.72 -1.54
N CYS A 73 15.97 -5.52 -0.59
CA CYS A 73 15.42 -5.02 0.67
C CYS A 73 16.49 -4.55 1.65
N SER A 74 17.77 -4.85 1.38
CA SER A 74 18.95 -4.48 2.17
C SER A 74 19.10 -2.98 2.37
N SER A 75 18.54 -2.16 1.48
CA SER A 75 18.65 -0.70 1.50
C SER A 75 17.42 0.02 2.06
N LEU A 76 16.38 -0.72 2.48
CA LEU A 76 15.17 -0.15 3.07
C LEU A 76 15.37 0.10 4.56
N ILE A 77 16.18 1.11 4.87
CA ILE A 77 16.18 1.72 6.19
C ILE A 77 14.89 2.54 6.28
N ILE A 78 13.86 1.97 6.90
CA ILE A 78 12.77 2.77 7.45
C ILE A 78 13.39 3.49 8.64
N ALA A 79 13.82 4.73 8.43
CA ALA A 79 14.17 5.61 9.54
C ALA A 79 12.87 5.92 10.28
N LEU A 80 12.63 5.18 11.36
CA LEU A 80 11.65 5.51 12.40
C LEU A 80 12.25 6.58 13.32
#